data_AF-E3QI78-F1
#
_entry.id   AF-E3QI78-F1
#
_cell.length_a   1.000
_cell.length_b   1.000
_cell.length_c   1.000
_cell.angle_alpha   90.00
_cell.angle_beta   90.00
_cell.angle_gamma   90.00
#
_symmetry.space_group_name_H-M   'P 1'
#
loop_
_entity.id
_entity.type
_entity.pdbx_description
1 polymer ?
#
loop_
_entity_poly.entity_id
_entity_poly.type
_entity_poly.pdbx_seq_one_letter_code
_entity_poly.pdbx_strand_id
1 'polypeptide(L)'
;MSTQDKIHFGPFEVTDQVFFKTAHSFALVNLKPLLPGHVLICPLKPHKRLTDLLPAEVTDLFTTTQLVQKMLARRYFSSSSSLPAAPEAGSFNIAVQDGTDAGQTVAHVHVHIIPRIPGETGKNGSGPKDEIYEQMASEEGNLGGALWDKELGKRPEAGGQFARIEDAMRKARTMEEMVGEAKSYRSLLKEMGAVSER
;
A
#
# COMPACT_ATOMS: atom_id res chain seq x y z
N MET A 1 13.90 22.90 15.57
CA MET A 1 13.74 21.58 14.91
C MET A 1 12.26 21.28 14.90
N SER A 2 11.62 21.37 13.72
CA SER A 2 10.17 21.12 13.61
C SER A 2 9.88 19.68 14.04
N THR A 3 9.10 19.50 15.10
CA THR A 3 8.58 18.20 15.52
C THR A 3 7.69 17.70 14.39
N GLN A 4 8.20 16.80 13.54
CA GLN A 4 7.34 16.11 12.58
C GLN A 4 6.30 15.34 13.39
N ASP A 5 5.03 15.67 13.19
CA ASP A 5 3.93 14.90 13.75
C ASP A 5 4.05 13.44 13.31
N LYS A 6 4.13 12.54 14.28
CA LYS A 6 4.22 11.09 14.05
C LYS A 6 2.98 10.61 13.29
N ILE A 7 3.19 9.84 12.23
CA ILE A 7 2.11 9.26 11.42
C ILE A 7 1.83 7.84 11.91
N HIS A 8 0.56 7.51 12.10
CA HIS A 8 0.15 6.20 12.58
C HIS A 8 -0.78 5.49 11.59
N PHE A 9 -0.58 4.18 11.45
CA PHE A 9 -1.50 3.28 10.77
C PHE A 9 -2.14 2.36 11.82
N GLY A 10 -3.31 2.78 12.35
CA GLY A 10 -3.91 2.11 13.49
C GLY A 10 -3.03 2.32 14.72
N PRO A 11 -2.59 1.26 15.44
CA PRO A 11 -1.70 1.39 16.58
C PRO A 11 -0.22 1.57 16.20
N PHE A 12 0.15 1.39 14.93
CA PHE A 12 1.55 1.31 14.50
C PHE A 12 2.09 2.67 14.06
N GLU A 13 3.27 3.08 14.52
CA GLU A 13 3.95 4.29 14.06
C GLU A 13 4.66 4.00 12.72
N VAL A 14 4.30 4.72 11.66
CA VAL A 14 4.75 4.45 10.28
C VAL A 14 5.49 5.60 9.60
N THR A 15 5.93 6.59 10.38
CA THR A 15 6.47 7.88 9.89
C THR A 15 7.56 7.72 8.81
N ASP A 16 8.52 6.81 9.02
CA ASP A 16 9.66 6.66 8.10
C ASP A 16 9.30 5.94 6.79
N GLN A 17 8.24 5.12 6.81
CA GLN A 17 7.80 4.35 5.64
C GLN A 17 6.79 5.12 4.77
N VAL A 18 6.29 6.25 5.27
CA VAL A 18 5.44 7.17 4.49
C VAL A 18 6.26 7.85 3.40
N PHE A 19 5.82 7.81 2.14
CA PHE A 19 6.49 8.48 1.02
C PHE A 19 5.71 9.67 0.45
N PHE A 20 4.46 9.85 0.85
CA PHE A 20 3.64 10.99 0.42
C PHE A 20 2.60 11.35 1.48
N LYS A 21 2.27 12.63 1.60
CA LYS A 21 1.27 13.14 2.55
C LYS A 21 0.54 14.33 1.93
N THR A 22 -0.77 14.36 2.10
CA THR A 22 -1.66 15.46 1.70
C THR A 22 -2.31 16.07 2.94
N ALA A 23 -3.35 16.90 2.75
CA ALA A 23 -4.12 17.45 3.85
C ALA A 23 -4.92 16.39 4.62
N HIS A 24 -5.33 15.30 3.96
CA HIS A 24 -6.21 14.28 4.56
C HIS A 24 -5.69 12.86 4.45
N SER A 25 -4.64 12.58 3.67
CA SER A 25 -4.15 11.23 3.41
C SER A 25 -2.63 11.12 3.52
N PHE A 26 -2.15 9.90 3.63
CA PHE A 26 -0.74 9.56 3.48
C PHE A 26 -0.59 8.25 2.71
N ALA A 27 0.56 8.09 2.05
CA ALA A 27 0.92 6.88 1.32
C ALA A 27 2.15 6.24 1.94
N LEU A 28 2.13 4.92 2.15
CA LEU A 28 3.21 4.17 2.78
C LEU A 28 3.55 2.88 2.04
N VAL A 29 4.80 2.44 2.18
CA VAL A 29 5.26 1.16 1.64
C VAL A 29 4.85 -0.02 2.52
N ASN A 30 4.66 -1.20 1.93
CA ASN A 30 4.11 -2.38 2.62
C ASN A 30 5.21 -3.24 3.30
N LEU A 31 5.02 -3.74 4.52
CA LEU A 31 6.01 -4.62 5.18
C LEU A 31 6.19 -5.98 4.46
N LYS A 32 5.11 -6.57 3.96
CA LYS A 32 5.07 -7.85 3.22
C LYS A 32 4.30 -7.65 1.90
N PRO A 33 4.89 -6.98 0.90
CA PRO A 33 4.19 -6.70 -0.35
C PRO A 33 3.81 -8.00 -1.08
N LEU A 34 2.56 -8.08 -1.55
CA LEU A 34 2.07 -9.20 -2.39
C LEU A 34 2.88 -9.31 -3.69
N LEU A 35 3.10 -8.18 -4.35
CA LEU A 35 3.91 -8.03 -5.55
C LEU A 35 4.78 -6.77 -5.41
N PRO A 36 5.88 -6.65 -6.18
CA PRO A 36 6.68 -5.43 -6.22
C PRO A 36 5.81 -4.18 -6.42
N GLY A 37 6.05 -3.12 -5.66
CA GLY A 37 5.28 -1.88 -5.76
C GLY A 37 3.93 -1.88 -5.03
N HIS A 38 3.58 -2.95 -4.28
CA HIS A 38 2.40 -2.94 -3.41
C HIS A 38 2.57 -1.89 -2.30
N VAL A 39 1.75 -0.84 -2.37
CA VAL A 39 1.69 0.25 -1.38
C VAL A 39 0.27 0.44 -0.85
N LEU A 40 0.14 1.23 0.22
CA LEU A 40 -1.13 1.61 0.81
C LEU A 40 -1.34 3.12 0.78
N ILE A 41 -2.58 3.55 0.64
CA ILE A 41 -3.03 4.92 0.91
C ILE A 41 -4.04 4.91 2.05
N CYS A 42 -3.82 5.74 3.07
CA CYS A 42 -4.66 5.80 4.26
C CYS A 42 -5.07 7.25 4.54
N PRO A 43 -6.25 7.51 5.13
CA PRO A 43 -6.57 8.81 5.68
C PRO A 43 -5.64 9.11 6.87
N LEU A 44 -5.39 10.38 7.19
CA LEU A 44 -4.60 10.78 8.36
C LEU A 44 -5.35 10.53 9.67
N LYS A 45 -6.68 10.66 9.65
CA LYS A 45 -7.54 10.25 10.77
C LYS A 45 -7.78 8.74 10.70
N PRO A 46 -7.59 8.00 11.80
CA PRO A 46 -7.71 6.54 11.83
C PRO A 46 -9.16 6.06 11.85
N HIS A 47 -9.91 6.40 10.79
CA HIS A 47 -11.27 5.93 10.56
C HIS A 47 -11.28 4.42 10.36
N LYS A 48 -12.23 3.71 10.97
CA LYS A 48 -12.28 2.24 10.90
C LYS A 48 -12.96 1.78 9.62
N ARG A 49 -14.03 2.47 9.22
CA ARG A 49 -14.88 2.12 8.08
C ARG A 49 -14.85 3.21 7.01
N LEU A 50 -15.01 2.81 5.75
CA LEU A 50 -15.08 3.76 4.65
C LEU A 50 -16.22 4.77 4.82
N THR A 51 -17.32 4.35 5.46
CA THR A 51 -18.49 5.18 5.78
C THR A 51 -18.22 6.25 6.83
N ASP A 52 -17.09 6.19 7.56
CA ASP A 52 -16.72 7.18 8.58
C ASP A 52 -16.04 8.41 7.96
N LEU A 53 -15.59 8.31 6.70
CA LEU A 53 -14.85 9.39 6.03
C LEU A 53 -15.80 10.51 5.59
N LEU A 54 -15.33 11.74 5.76
CA LEU A 54 -15.99 12.91 5.18
C LEU A 54 -15.81 12.94 3.65
N PRO A 55 -16.69 13.60 2.88
CA PRO A 55 -16.56 13.70 1.42
C PRO A 55 -15.19 14.25 0.95
N ALA A 56 -14.63 15.21 1.69
CA ALA A 56 -13.30 15.75 1.43
C ALA A 56 -12.18 14.72 1.65
N GLU A 57 -12.31 13.86 2.67
CA GLU A 57 -11.35 12.79 2.97
C GLU A 57 -11.44 11.69 1.91
N VAL A 58 -12.65 11.29 1.48
CA VAL A 58 -12.84 10.33 0.37
C VAL A 58 -12.22 10.86 -0.92
N THR A 59 -12.48 12.13 -1.25
CA THR A 59 -11.94 12.77 -2.46
C THR A 59 -10.41 12.79 -2.43
N ASP A 60 -9.82 13.26 -1.33
CA ASP A 60 -8.37 13.31 -1.16
C ASP A 60 -7.73 11.91 -1.19
N LEU A 61 -8.37 10.89 -0.58
CA LEU A 61 -7.90 9.51 -0.59
C LEU A 61 -7.79 8.94 -2.02
N PHE A 62 -8.83 9.11 -2.84
CA PHE A 62 -8.85 8.54 -4.20
C PHE A 62 -8.08 9.38 -5.22
N THR A 63 -8.00 10.70 -5.06
CA THR A 63 -7.10 11.53 -5.88
C THR A 63 -5.63 11.21 -5.56
N THR A 64 -5.29 10.96 -4.29
CA THR A 64 -3.97 10.47 -3.89
C THR A 64 -3.69 9.09 -4.47
N THR A 65 -4.69 8.20 -4.47
CA THR A 65 -4.61 6.87 -5.12
C THR A 65 -4.26 6.99 -6.61
N GLN A 66 -4.94 7.87 -7.36
CA GLN A 66 -4.65 8.11 -8.77
C GLN A 66 -3.23 8.65 -9.01
N LEU A 67 -2.77 9.56 -8.16
CA LEU A 67 -1.40 10.10 -8.25
C LEU A 67 -0.36 9.00 -8.01
N VAL A 68 -0.53 8.20 -6.96
CA VAL A 68 0.39 7.11 -6.63
C VAL A 68 0.38 6.02 -7.71
N GLN A 69 -0.79 5.72 -8.30
CA GLN A 69 -0.87 4.82 -9.45
C GLN A 69 -0.02 5.30 -10.63
N LYS A 70 -0.07 6.59 -10.98
CA LYS A 70 0.78 7.18 -12.04
C LYS A 70 2.28 7.08 -11.70
N MET A 71 2.63 7.31 -10.44
CA MET A 71 4.00 7.17 -9.97
C MET A 71 4.52 5.73 -10.10
N LEU A 72 3.72 4.76 -9.65
CA LEU A 72 4.05 3.34 -9.75
C LEU A 72 4.16 2.89 -11.22
N ALA A 73 3.29 3.37 -12.10
CA ALA A 73 3.38 3.08 -13.55
C ALA A 73 4.74 3.53 -14.11
N ARG A 74 5.15 4.77 -13.82
CA ARG A 74 6.45 5.31 -14.24
C ARG A 74 7.63 4.51 -13.68
N ARG A 75 7.47 3.92 -12.48
CA ARG A 75 8.54 3.17 -11.81
C ARG A 75 8.67 1.72 -12.28
N TYR A 76 7.55 1.06 -12.55
CA TYR A 76 7.47 -0.40 -12.72
C TYR A 76 7.11 -0.85 -14.12
N PHE A 77 6.49 -0.01 -14.94
CA PHE A 77 6.14 -0.39 -16.30
C PHE A 77 7.20 0.06 -17.29
N SER A 78 7.38 -0.74 -18.33
CA SER A 78 8.24 -0.40 -19.45
C SER A 78 7.52 0.56 -20.38
N SER A 79 8.25 1.56 -20.87
CA SER A 79 7.79 2.43 -21.96
C SER A 79 8.44 1.96 -23.26
N SER A 80 7.66 1.88 -24.34
CA SER A 80 8.18 1.68 -25.69
C SER A 80 8.70 2.97 -26.33
N SER A 81 8.68 4.08 -25.59
CA SER A 81 9.06 5.42 -26.06
C SER A 81 10.06 6.08 -25.11
N SER A 82 10.60 7.24 -25.51
CA SER A 82 11.44 8.07 -24.64
C SER A 82 10.66 8.75 -23.50
N LEU A 83 9.32 8.65 -23.49
CA LEU A 83 8.48 9.20 -22.43
C LEU A 83 8.31 8.19 -21.27
N PRO A 84 8.07 8.67 -20.03
CA PRO A 84 7.72 7.81 -18.91
C PRO A 84 6.53 6.89 -19.22
N ALA A 85 6.54 5.67 -18.68
CA ALA A 85 5.44 4.74 -18.86
C ALA A 85 4.14 5.29 -18.25
N ALA A 86 3.05 5.19 -19.01
CA ALA A 86 1.72 5.55 -18.57
C ALA A 86 1.04 4.36 -17.86
N PRO A 87 0.00 4.58 -17.03
CA PRO A 87 -0.73 3.49 -16.37
C PRO A 87 -1.26 2.40 -17.32
N GLU A 88 -1.57 2.76 -18.56
CA GLU A 88 -2.06 1.88 -19.62
C GLU A 88 -0.99 0.93 -20.16
N ALA A 89 0.29 1.16 -19.86
CA ALA A 89 1.38 0.26 -20.21
C ALA A 89 1.39 -1.02 -19.34
N GLY A 90 0.53 -1.11 -18.32
CA GLY A 90 0.36 -2.28 -17.48
C GLY A 90 -1.06 -2.35 -16.90
N SER A 91 -1.19 -2.86 -15.69
CA SER A 91 -2.49 -2.92 -15.00
C SER A 91 -2.32 -2.79 -13.49
N PHE A 92 -3.40 -2.56 -12.75
CA PHE A 92 -3.35 -2.45 -11.30
C PHE A 92 -4.49 -3.23 -10.65
N ASN A 93 -4.20 -3.87 -9.52
CA ASN A 93 -5.23 -4.22 -8.55
C ASN A 93 -5.34 -3.06 -7.56
N ILE A 94 -6.55 -2.50 -7.42
CA ILE A 94 -6.90 -1.49 -6.43
C ILE A 94 -8.03 -2.06 -5.59
N ALA A 95 -7.87 -2.12 -4.27
CA ALA A 95 -8.90 -2.66 -3.41
C ALA A 95 -8.96 -1.96 -2.04
N VAL A 96 -10.13 -2.04 -1.43
CA VAL A 96 -10.39 -1.64 -0.06
C VAL A 96 -11.11 -2.81 0.62
N GLN A 97 -10.56 -3.27 1.73
CA GLN A 97 -11.17 -4.27 2.59
C GLN A 97 -11.83 -3.54 3.76
N ASP A 98 -13.14 -3.30 3.65
CA ASP A 98 -13.89 -2.48 4.61
C ASP A 98 -14.61 -3.34 5.67
N GLY A 99 -13.94 -3.60 6.79
CA GLY A 99 -14.41 -4.43 7.89
C GLY A 99 -13.77 -5.82 7.96
N THR A 100 -13.84 -6.44 9.15
CA THR A 100 -13.14 -7.70 9.45
C THR A 100 -13.51 -8.84 8.50
N ASP A 101 -14.79 -8.99 8.17
CA ASP A 101 -15.25 -10.06 7.25
C ASP A 101 -14.82 -9.85 5.80
N ALA A 102 -14.41 -8.61 5.44
CA ALA A 102 -13.81 -8.30 4.15
C ALA A 102 -12.28 -8.54 4.13
N GLY A 103 -11.69 -9.01 5.24
CA GLY A 103 -10.26 -9.22 5.40
C GLY A 103 -9.50 -8.04 6.01
N GLN A 104 -10.20 -7.01 6.52
CA GLN A 104 -9.55 -5.88 7.17
C GLN A 104 -8.88 -6.30 8.49
N THR A 105 -7.59 -6.03 8.62
CA THR A 105 -6.81 -6.48 9.77
C THR A 105 -6.34 -5.35 10.66
N VAL A 106 -5.90 -4.22 10.08
CA VAL A 106 -5.75 -2.97 10.80
C VAL A 106 -7.06 -2.19 10.68
N ALA A 107 -7.66 -1.87 11.81
CA ALA A 107 -8.89 -1.06 11.90
C ALA A 107 -8.61 0.42 11.60
N HIS A 108 -8.10 0.67 10.39
CA HIS A 108 -7.82 1.96 9.79
C HIS A 108 -8.04 1.77 8.28
N VAL A 109 -8.95 2.53 7.67
CA VAL A 109 -9.20 2.49 6.22
C VAL A 109 -7.89 2.61 5.44
N HIS A 110 -7.69 1.73 4.46
CA HIS A 110 -6.54 1.79 3.57
C HIS A 110 -6.91 1.22 2.19
N VAL A 111 -6.37 1.87 1.16
CA VAL A 111 -6.48 1.44 -0.23
C VAL A 111 -5.19 0.72 -0.61
N HIS A 112 -5.31 -0.53 -1.03
CA HIS A 112 -4.21 -1.27 -1.64
C HIS A 112 -4.04 -0.82 -3.09
N ILE A 113 -2.79 -0.58 -3.51
CA ILE A 113 -2.44 -0.34 -4.91
C ILE A 113 -1.31 -1.31 -5.26
N ILE A 114 -1.57 -2.19 -6.23
CA ILE A 114 -0.63 -3.25 -6.62
C ILE A 114 -0.44 -3.21 -8.15
N PRO A 115 0.75 -2.83 -8.65
CA PRO A 115 1.02 -2.86 -10.08
C PRO A 115 1.15 -4.30 -10.59
N ARG A 116 0.59 -4.55 -11.77
CA ARG A 116 0.66 -5.79 -12.54
C ARG A 116 1.52 -5.53 -13.77
N ILE A 117 2.77 -5.97 -13.68
CA ILE A 117 3.82 -5.71 -14.67
C ILE A 117 3.64 -6.73 -15.81
N PRO A 118 3.43 -6.30 -17.07
CA PRO A 118 3.29 -7.20 -18.21
C PRO A 118 4.50 -8.15 -18.33
N GLY A 119 4.24 -9.42 -18.63
CA GLY A 119 5.28 -10.45 -18.78
C GLY A 119 5.88 -10.96 -17.47
N GLU A 120 5.81 -10.21 -16.39
CA GLU A 120 6.35 -10.60 -15.08
C GLU A 120 5.25 -11.04 -14.12
N THR A 121 4.33 -10.13 -13.75
CA THR A 121 3.30 -10.37 -12.72
C THR A 121 1.87 -10.26 -13.26
N GLY A 122 1.71 -9.97 -14.56
CA GLY A 122 0.42 -10.04 -15.26
C GLY A 122 -0.14 -11.46 -15.34
N LYS A 123 -1.45 -11.59 -15.59
CA LYS A 123 -2.21 -12.86 -15.56
C LYS A 123 -1.65 -13.98 -16.46
N ASN A 124 -0.96 -13.62 -17.54
CA ASN A 124 -0.33 -14.56 -18.48
C ASN A 124 1.20 -14.55 -18.41
N GLY A 125 1.78 -13.88 -17.40
CA GLY A 125 3.23 -13.84 -17.18
C GLY A 125 3.77 -15.13 -16.56
N SER A 126 5.09 -15.21 -16.40
CA SER A 126 5.77 -16.30 -15.70
C SER A 126 5.70 -16.19 -14.16
N GLY A 127 4.98 -15.20 -13.64
CA GLY A 127 4.68 -15.06 -12.22
C GLY A 127 3.74 -16.16 -11.68
N PRO A 128 3.42 -16.11 -10.37
CA PRO A 128 2.43 -17.02 -9.78
C PRO A 128 1.13 -17.02 -10.60
N LYS A 129 0.38 -18.13 -10.59
CA LYS A 129 -1.01 -18.13 -11.09
C LYS A 129 -1.74 -16.94 -10.47
N ASP A 130 -2.74 -16.39 -11.17
CA ASP A 130 -3.47 -15.17 -10.75
C ASP A 130 -4.31 -15.40 -9.48
N GLU A 131 -3.62 -15.61 -8.37
CA GLU A 131 -4.06 -15.91 -7.01
C GLU A 131 -4.09 -14.63 -6.18
N ILE A 132 -3.92 -13.45 -6.81
CA ILE A 132 -3.85 -12.16 -6.10
C ILE A 132 -5.08 -11.93 -5.22
N TYR A 133 -6.26 -12.37 -5.66
CA TYR A 133 -7.50 -12.26 -4.90
C TYR A 133 -7.46 -13.13 -3.64
N GLU A 134 -6.91 -14.34 -3.74
CA GLU A 134 -6.73 -15.26 -2.61
C GLU A 134 -5.65 -14.76 -1.67
N GLN A 135 -4.55 -14.22 -2.21
CA GLN A 135 -3.47 -13.59 -1.46
C GLN A 135 -3.94 -12.34 -0.69
N MET A 136 -4.79 -11.50 -1.30
CA MET A 136 -5.38 -10.35 -0.62
C MET A 136 -6.34 -10.77 0.49
N ALA A 137 -7.08 -11.86 0.31
CA ALA A 137 -7.99 -12.39 1.31
C ALA A 137 -7.30 -13.22 2.41
N SER A 138 -6.04 -13.60 2.22
CA SER A 138 -5.28 -14.42 3.17
C SER A 138 -4.32 -13.58 4.02
N GLU A 139 -3.71 -14.23 5.02
CA GLU A 139 -2.66 -13.66 5.89
C GLU A 139 -1.51 -13.02 5.10
N GLU A 140 -1.34 -13.46 3.86
CA GLU A 140 -0.40 -12.94 2.90
C GLU A 140 -0.61 -11.44 2.57
N GLY A 141 -1.85 -10.97 2.39
CA GLY A 141 -2.19 -9.58 2.14
C GLY A 141 -2.29 -8.73 3.42
N ASN A 142 -2.24 -9.40 4.57
CA ASN A 142 -2.48 -8.85 5.89
C ASN A 142 -1.28 -8.05 6.42
N LEU A 143 -1.23 -6.77 6.08
CA LEU A 143 -0.28 -5.81 6.64
C LEU A 143 -0.33 -5.71 8.17
N GLY A 144 -1.54 -5.75 8.74
CA GLY A 144 -1.72 -5.66 10.18
C GLY A 144 -1.02 -6.79 10.92
N GLY A 145 -1.28 -8.03 10.50
CA GLY A 145 -0.65 -9.24 11.05
C GLY A 145 0.86 -9.15 10.98
N ALA A 146 1.40 -8.69 9.84
CA ALA A 146 2.83 -8.49 9.67
C ALA A 146 3.40 -7.43 10.66
N LEU A 147 2.70 -6.33 10.89
CA LEU A 147 3.11 -5.29 11.85
C LEU A 147 2.99 -5.80 13.30
N TRP A 148 1.93 -6.53 13.64
CA TRP A 148 1.78 -7.13 14.98
C TRP A 148 2.88 -8.12 15.30
N ASP A 149 3.26 -8.99 14.36
CA ASP A 149 4.37 -9.93 14.55
C ASP A 149 5.69 -9.22 14.81
N LYS A 150 5.91 -8.12 14.07
CA LYS A 150 7.16 -7.36 14.16
C LYS A 150 7.25 -6.52 15.44
N GLU A 151 6.16 -5.88 15.85
CA GLU A 151 6.20 -4.86 16.93
C GLU A 151 5.65 -5.33 18.27
N LEU A 152 4.65 -6.22 18.29
CA LEU A 152 3.87 -6.51 19.50
C LEU A 152 3.85 -7.99 19.90
N GLY A 153 4.23 -8.91 19.00
CA GLY A 153 4.33 -10.36 19.25
C GLY A 153 3.01 -11.07 19.58
N LYS A 154 1.90 -10.33 19.77
CA LYS A 154 0.54 -10.86 19.98
C LYS A 154 -0.42 -10.14 19.05
N ARG A 155 -1.02 -10.91 18.14
CA ARG A 155 -2.07 -10.44 17.23
C ARG A 155 -3.44 -10.44 17.93
N PRO A 156 -4.34 -9.50 17.63
CA PRO A 156 -5.76 -9.61 17.98
C PRO A 156 -6.40 -10.85 17.31
N GLU A 157 -7.37 -11.48 17.96
CA GLU A 157 -8.13 -12.58 17.34
C GLU A 157 -9.02 -12.03 16.22
N ALA A 158 -8.79 -12.46 14.98
CA ALA A 158 -9.64 -12.11 13.85
C ALA A 158 -10.97 -12.87 13.94
N GLY A 159 -12.11 -12.16 13.84
CA GLY A 159 -13.45 -12.75 13.89
C GLY A 159 -13.93 -13.42 12.60
N GLY A 160 -13.12 -13.38 11.52
CA GLY A 160 -13.47 -13.96 10.23
C GLY A 160 -13.09 -15.45 10.11
N GLN A 161 -13.87 -16.22 9.34
CA GLN A 161 -13.70 -17.68 9.14
C GLN A 161 -12.63 -18.07 8.11
N PHE A 162 -11.77 -17.14 7.67
CA PHE A 162 -10.73 -17.48 6.69
C PHE A 162 -9.66 -18.38 7.31
N ALA A 163 -9.39 -19.52 6.67
CA ALA A 163 -8.34 -20.43 7.09
C ALA A 163 -6.98 -19.71 7.08
N ARG A 164 -6.19 -19.91 8.14
CA ARG A 164 -4.80 -19.47 8.19
C ARG A 164 -4.00 -20.27 7.15
N ILE A 165 -3.80 -19.70 5.96
CA ILE A 165 -2.87 -20.26 4.98
C ILE A 165 -1.46 -19.98 5.50
N GLU A 166 -0.62 -21.02 5.62
CA GLU A 166 0.73 -20.92 6.18
C GLU A 166 1.63 -19.97 5.35
N ASP A 167 2.05 -18.90 6.02
CA ASP A 167 2.85 -17.73 5.66
C ASP A 167 4.32 -18.06 5.24
N ALA A 168 4.61 -19.28 4.77
CA ALA A 168 5.96 -19.84 4.82
C ALA A 168 6.94 -19.32 3.75
N MET A 169 6.49 -18.66 2.69
CA MET A 169 7.37 -18.32 1.55
C MET A 169 7.71 -16.83 1.39
N ARG A 170 7.00 -15.89 2.04
CA ARG A 170 7.29 -14.44 1.91
C ARG A 170 7.90 -13.85 3.18
N LYS A 171 9.17 -13.45 3.08
CA LYS A 171 9.92 -12.82 4.18
C LYS A 171 9.51 -11.36 4.35
N ALA A 172 9.28 -10.94 5.59
CA ALA A 172 9.07 -9.53 5.92
C ALA A 172 10.32 -8.71 5.55
N ARG A 173 10.09 -7.52 4.99
CA ARG A 173 11.17 -6.60 4.66
C ARG A 173 11.78 -5.98 5.92
N THR A 174 13.07 -5.69 5.86
CA THR A 174 13.77 -4.92 6.88
C THR A 174 13.29 -3.46 6.86
N MET A 175 13.49 -2.75 7.98
CA MET A 175 13.16 -1.33 8.03
C MET A 175 13.99 -0.51 7.03
N GLU A 176 15.27 -0.87 6.85
CA GLU A 176 16.16 -0.21 5.90
C GLU A 176 15.65 -0.31 4.47
N GLU A 177 15.21 -1.49 4.03
CA GLU A 177 14.60 -1.68 2.70
C GLU A 177 13.34 -0.83 2.51
N MET A 178 12.45 -0.81 3.51
CA MET A 178 11.23 -0.01 3.46
C MET A 178 11.53 1.49 3.37
N VAL A 179 12.47 1.98 4.18
CA VAL A 179 12.88 3.40 4.16
C VAL A 179 13.58 3.74 2.85
N GLY A 180 14.40 2.84 2.30
CA GLY A 180 15.04 3.00 0.99
C GLY A 180 14.01 3.12 -0.14
N GLU A 181 13.01 2.24 -0.16
CA GLU A 181 11.91 2.30 -1.14
C GLU A 181 11.08 3.57 -0.99
N ALA A 182 10.69 3.94 0.24
CA ALA A 182 9.95 5.16 0.51
C ALA A 182 10.72 6.41 0.04
N LYS A 183 12.04 6.47 0.26
CA LYS A 183 12.90 7.54 -0.26
C LYS A 183 12.90 7.60 -1.79
N SER A 184 12.99 6.45 -2.47
CA SER A 184 12.93 6.38 -3.92
C SER A 184 11.61 6.94 -4.46
N TYR A 185 10.47 6.59 -3.85
CA TYR A 185 9.17 7.13 -4.25
C TYR A 185 9.01 8.62 -3.96
N ARG A 186 9.55 9.12 -2.83
CA ARG A 186 9.59 10.57 -2.55
C ARG A 186 10.31 11.33 -3.67
N SER A 187 11.46 10.84 -4.12
CA SER A 187 12.22 11.46 -5.22
C SER A 187 11.42 11.46 -6.52
N LEU A 188 10.78 10.32 -6.86
CA LEU A 188 9.99 10.21 -8.07
C LEU A 188 8.76 11.14 -8.08
N LEU A 189 8.09 11.30 -6.94
CA LEU A 189 6.97 12.23 -6.81
C LEU A 189 7.41 13.70 -6.94
N LYS A 190 8.61 14.05 -6.47
CA LYS A 190 9.20 15.37 -6.70
C LYS A 190 9.46 15.60 -8.19
N GLU A 191 10.04 14.63 -8.90
CA GLU A 191 10.26 14.71 -10.35
C GLU A 191 8.95 14.84 -11.14
N MET A 192 7.84 14.30 -10.62
CA MET A 192 6.51 14.44 -11.21
C MET A 192 5.85 15.79 -10.90
N GLY A 193 6.48 16.66 -10.10
CA GLY A 193 5.91 17.94 -9.66
C GLY A 193 4.77 17.78 -8.65
N ALA A 194 4.62 16.60 -8.03
CA ALA A 194 3.52 16.30 -7.12
C ALA A 194 3.75 16.82 -5.69
N VAL A 195 4.99 17.22 -5.39
CA VAL A 195 5.38 17.81 -4.10
C VAL A 195 5.97 19.19 -4.41
N SER A 196 5.28 20.25 -4.02
CA SER A 196 5.85 21.60 -4.05
C SER A 196 6.83 21.72 -2.88
N GLU A 197 8.03 22.28 -3.13
CA GLU A 197 8.92 22.70 -2.05
C GLU A 197 8.17 23.72 -1.18
N ARG A 198 7.91 23.36 0.08
CA ARG A 198 7.51 24.28 1.15
C ARG A 198 8.40 24.01 2.34
#